data_AF-A0A3E0ERD9-F1
#
_entry.id   AF-A0A3E0ERD9-F1
#
_cell.length_a   1.000
_cell.length_b   1.000
_cell.length_c   1.000
_cell.angle_alpha   90.00
_cell.angle_beta   90.00
_cell.angle_gamma   90.00
#
_symmetry.space_group_name_H-M   'P 1'
#
loop_
_entity.id
_entity.type
_entity.pdbx_description
1 polymer ?
#
loop_
_entity_poly.entity_id
_entity_poly.type
_entity_poly.pdbx_seq_one_letter_code
_entity_poly.pdbx_strand_id
1 'polypeptide(L)' 'MSILITQARKFKTWELLHSMTGKSKVYCKKVVINERKQDSTAAKLIMEKFAELEKILIN' A
#
# COMPACT_ATOMS: atom_id res chain seq x y z
N MET A 1 6.99 8.52 8.40
CA MET A 1 5.98 7.50 8.02
C MET A 1 4.93 8.19 7.16
N SER A 2 4.53 7.59 6.04
CA SER A 2 3.59 8.21 5.08
C SER A 2 2.25 8.58 5.72
N ILE A 3 1.65 9.71 5.33
CA ILE A 3 0.31 10.11 5.79
C ILE A 3 -0.77 9.11 5.31
N LEU A 4 -0.55 8.39 4.20
CA LEU A 4 -1.42 7.29 3.78
C LEU A 4 -1.38 6.10 4.75
N ILE A 5 -0.30 5.92 5.51
CA ILE A 5 -0.22 4.90 6.57
C ILE A 5 -0.87 5.45 7.84
N THR A 6 -0.48 6.66 8.25
CA THR A 6 -0.97 7.29 9.48
C THR A 6 -2.49 7.53 9.46
N GLN A 7 -3.04 7.89 8.30
CA GLN A 7 -4.47 8.14 8.11
C GLN A 7 -5.11 7.10 7.17
N ALA A 8 -4.63 5.86 7.19
CA ALA A 8 -5.05 4.80 6.25
C ALA A 8 -6.56 4.56 6.19
N ARG A 9 -7.30 4.80 7.28
CA ARG A 9 -8.78 4.71 7.29
C ARG A 9 -9.43 5.85 6.50
N LYS A 10 -8.93 7.08 6.66
CA LYS A 10 -9.43 8.27 5.97
C LYS A 10 -9.20 8.14 4.45
N PHE A 11 -7.99 7.73 4.06
CA PHE A 11 -7.62 7.56 2.66
C PHE A 11 -8.01 6.19 2.07
N LYS A 12 -8.59 5.30 2.87
CA LYS A 12 -8.92 3.92 2.49
C LYS A 12 -7.74 3.18 1.84
N THR A 13 -6.51 3.47 2.27
CA THR A 13 -5.25 3.04 1.64
C THR A 13 -5.21 1.55 1.32
N TRP A 14 -5.62 0.70 2.28
CA TRP A 14 -5.57 -0.75 2.11
C TRP A 14 -6.63 -1.28 1.14
N GLU A 15 -7.77 -0.61 1.04
CA GLU A 15 -8.82 -0.95 0.09
C GLU A 15 -8.43 -0.57 -1.33
N LEU A 16 -7.83 0.61 -1.52
CA LEU A 16 -7.30 1.03 -2.81
C LEU A 16 -6.18 0.09 -3.28
N LEU A 17 -5.21 -0.22 -2.40
CA LEU A 17 -4.16 -1.18 -2.74
C LEU A 17 -4.71 -2.57 -3.06
N HIS A 18 -5.73 -3.03 -2.34
CA HIS A 18 -6.39 -4.29 -2.65
C HIS A 18 -6.98 -4.27 -4.07
N SER A 19 -7.72 -3.22 -4.42
CA SER A 19 -8.33 -3.07 -5.74
C SER A 19 -7.29 -2.95 -6.86
N MET A 20 -6.16 -2.26 -6.62
CA MET A 20 -5.11 -2.05 -7.62
C MET A 20 -4.21 -3.27 -7.83
N THR A 21 -4.02 -4.09 -6.81
CA THR A 21 -3.04 -5.20 -6.85
C THR A 21 -3.69 -6.60 -6.86
N GLY A 22 -4.99 -6.68 -6.58
CA GLY A 22 -5.72 -7.95 -6.37
C GLY A 22 -5.28 -8.72 -5.13
N LYS A 23 -4.45 -8.12 -4.25
CA LYS A 23 -3.95 -8.78 -3.03
C LYS A 23 -4.78 -8.41 -1.81
N SER A 24 -4.76 -9.26 -0.78
CA SER A 24 -5.56 -9.01 0.42
C SER A 24 -5.11 -7.73 1.14
N LYS A 25 -6.07 -7.00 1.72
CA LYS A 25 -5.82 -5.76 2.49
C LYS A 25 -4.74 -5.97 3.58
N VAL A 26 -4.77 -7.12 4.25
CA VAL A 26 -3.80 -7.51 5.28
C VAL A 26 -2.40 -7.69 4.69
N TYR A 27 -2.27 -8.32 3.52
CA TYR A 27 -0.98 -8.49 2.86
C TYR A 27 -0.41 -7.15 2.39
N CYS A 28 -1.24 -6.30 1.78
CA CYS A 28 -0.85 -4.94 1.39
C CYS A 28 -0.34 -4.14 2.59
N LYS A 29 -1.06 -4.17 3.71
CA LYS A 29 -0.64 -3.52 4.96
C LYS A 29 0.74 -4.01 5.39
N LYS A 30 0.93 -5.33 5.55
CA LYS A 30 2.19 -5.94 6.02
C LYS A 30 3.39 -5.58 5.14
N VAL A 31 3.20 -5.54 3.81
CA VAL A 31 4.26 -5.16 2.87
C VAL A 31 4.63 -3.68 3.04
N VAL A 32 3.64 -2.78 3.07
CA VAL A 32 3.86 -1.33 3.16
C VAL A 32 4.49 -0.91 4.49
N ILE A 33 4.11 -1.57 5.60
CA ILE A 33 4.71 -1.30 6.92
C ILE A 33 5.99 -2.12 7.18
N ASN A 34 6.52 -2.78 6.16
CA ASN A 34 7.77 -3.55 6.20
C ASN A 34 7.78 -4.74 7.18
N GLU A 35 6.60 -5.27 7.54
CA GLU A 35 6.42 -6.52 8.32
C GLU A 35 6.60 -7.80 7.47
N ARG A 36 6.78 -7.65 6.14
CA ARG A 36 7.12 -8.75 5.24
C ARG A 36 8.22 -8.35 4.27
N LYS A 37 9.04 -9.34 3.89
CA LYS A 37 10.08 -9.19 2.85
C LYS A 37 9.47 -8.66 1.55
N GLN A 38 10.05 -7.57 1.04
CA GLN A 38 9.60 -6.89 -0.17
C GLN A 38 10.14 -7.51 -1.46
N ASP A 39 10.88 -8.62 -1.38
CA ASP A 39 11.58 -9.21 -2.52
C ASP A 39 10.66 -9.91 -3.53
N SER A 40 9.45 -10.30 -3.10
CA SER A 40 8.49 -10.94 -4.00
C SER A 40 7.95 -9.95 -5.04
N THR A 41 7.70 -10.43 -6.27
CA THR A 41 7.06 -9.62 -7.33
C THR A 41 5.76 -8.97 -6.86
N ALA A 42 4.99 -9.67 -6.03
CA ALA A 42 3.75 -9.14 -5.46
C ALA A 42 4.00 -7.97 -4.49
N ALA A 43 5.06 -8.04 -3.68
CA ALA A 43 5.39 -6.98 -2.74
C ALA A 43 5.94 -5.74 -3.48
N LYS A 44 6.76 -5.94 -4.52
CA LYS A 44 7.22 -4.85 -5.40
C LYS A 44 6.04 -4.12 -6.05
N LEU A 45 5.08 -4.87 -6.59
CA LEU A 45 3.85 -4.30 -7.16
C LEU A 45 3.05 -3.49 -6.12
N ILE A 46 2.92 -3.98 -4.89
CA ILE A 46 2.24 -3.24 -3.81
C ILE A 46 2.95 -1.93 -3.50
N MET A 47 4.29 -1.93 -3.41
CA MET A 47 5.06 -0.73 -3.12
C MET A 47 5.00 0.29 -4.27
N GLU A 48 5.02 -0.19 -5.52
CA GLU A 48 4.84 0.66 -6.71
C GLU A 48 3.46 1.35 -6.69
N LYS A 49 2.39 0.57 -6.48
CA LYS A 49 1.03 1.12 -6.40
C LYS A 49 0.81 2.01 -5.17
N PHE A 50 1.50 1.73 -4.08
CA PHE A 50 1.50 2.63 -2.91
C PHE A 50 2.14 3.98 -3.24
N ALA A 51 3.29 3.99 -3.92
CA ALA A 51 3.93 5.22 -4.36
C ALA A 51 3.08 6.01 -5.38
N GLU A 52 2.36 5.34 -6.27
CA GLU A 52 1.36 5.97 -7.15
C GLU A 52 0.25 6.65 -6.34
N LEU A 53 -0.30 5.96 -5.33
CA LEU A 53 -1.33 6.52 -4.45
C LEU A 53 -0.82 7.75 -3.68
N GLU A 54 0.43 7.74 -3.22
CA GLU A 54 1.02 8.90 -2.54
C GLU A 54 1.04 10.12 -3.45
N LYS A 55 1.46 9.96 -4.71
CA LYS A 55 1.45 11.06 -5.69
C LYS A 55 0.05 11.60 -5.98
N ILE A 56 -0.94 10.70 -6.09
CA ILE A 56 -2.32 11.09 -6.43
C ILE A 56 -3.02 11.81 -5.26
N LEU A 57 -2.80 11.32 -4.03
CA LEU A 57 -3.60 11.72 -2.87
C LEU A 57 -2.94 12.75 -1.95
N ILE A 58 -1.61 12.85 -1.98
CA ILE A 58 -0.85 13.77 -1.13
C ILE A 58 -0.34 14.95 -1.93
N ASN A 59 0.04 14.72 -3.20
CA ASN A 59 0.64 15.67 -4.15
C ASN A 59 1.67 16.62 -3.51
#